data_AF-A0A8H8JG32-F1
#
_entry.id   AF-A0A8H8JG32-F1
#
_cell.length_a   1.000
_cell.length_b   1.000
_cell.length_c   1.000
_cell.angle_alpha   90.00
_cell.angle_beta   90.00
_cell.angle_gamma   90.00
#
_symmetry.space_group_name_H-M   'P 1'
#
loop_
_entity.id
_entity.type
_entity.pdbx_description
1 polymer ?
#
loop_
_entity_poly.entity_id
_entity_poly.type
_entity_poly.pdbx_seq_one_letter_code
_entity_poly.pdbx_strand_id
1 'polypeptide(L)'
;MVLVPRRSKPAVLRRKSPHASRKRRSQAAAINLSVARQAAQKRRQDLGDAVESARTLVDGIIKRVAENKSLKESTLRQQVYRSVGRLETKRKPNAWNAFMHKIACEANEDQVTGNKLKANKLVTPEVRERYNNLTPEERVTLLDEFKAYRTSNETGHYITEKSDHHAALAKVKEVERLLVSLEHQHNIQFVFAAARGSMQSYFEPYVFITETASAFWNVSIPDKEDRWAQRLEGFCVGGVKELLAKDKLSNSDLLERIRDMLAQKLVQVTNDPKAKMVYARFEQDVVNKYGVVLEGWPFPTLRNLSDERPSNAKLMQLYRDLLESKCYFRKLTSEEIATRDAISIGPNTNRAKQPRGANMVATTSNSASGPNTLFNSLAPQVPQQWDSRVTLVA
;
A
#
# COMPACT_ATOMS: atom_id res chain seq x y z
N MET A 1 -43.79 -82.61 41.32
CA MET A 1 -42.91 -81.86 42.23
C MET A 1 -41.59 -82.61 42.36
N VAL A 2 -40.54 -82.20 41.64
CA VAL A 2 -39.15 -82.64 41.88
C VAL A 2 -38.25 -81.42 41.65
N LEU A 3 -37.54 -81.02 42.70
CA LEU A 3 -36.66 -79.85 42.79
C LEU A 3 -35.34 -80.08 42.02
N VAL A 4 -34.95 -79.11 41.20
CA VAL A 4 -33.61 -79.05 40.57
C VAL A 4 -32.67 -78.22 41.46
N PRO A 5 -31.46 -78.70 41.80
CA PRO A 5 -30.50 -77.93 42.59
C PRO A 5 -29.67 -76.96 41.72
N ARG A 6 -29.47 -75.74 42.23
CA ARG A 6 -28.60 -74.69 41.67
C ARG A 6 -27.12 -75.14 41.68
N ARG A 7 -26.46 -75.12 40.53
CA ARG A 7 -24.98 -75.15 40.42
C ARG A 7 -24.39 -73.73 40.41
N SER A 8 -23.32 -73.58 41.17
CA SER A 8 -22.55 -72.37 41.44
C SER A 8 -21.72 -71.90 40.24
N LYS A 9 -21.51 -70.57 40.13
CA LYS A 9 -20.65 -69.94 39.13
C LYS A 9 -19.16 -70.07 39.52
N PRO A 10 -18.24 -70.29 38.57
CA PRO A 10 -16.81 -70.37 38.86
C PRO A 10 -16.18 -68.99 39.08
N ALA A 11 -15.16 -68.95 39.94
CA ALA A 11 -14.40 -67.77 40.30
C ALA A 11 -13.61 -67.18 39.12
N VAL A 12 -13.74 -65.87 38.91
CA VAL A 12 -13.05 -65.11 37.86
C VAL A 12 -11.61 -64.82 38.30
N LEU A 13 -10.63 -65.38 37.57
CA LEU A 13 -9.20 -65.05 37.71
C LEU A 13 -8.94 -63.58 37.31
N ARG A 14 -8.49 -62.76 38.27
CA ARG A 14 -8.04 -61.37 38.02
C ARG A 14 -6.81 -61.37 37.11
N ARG A 15 -6.96 -60.87 35.89
CA ARG A 15 -5.83 -60.59 34.96
C ARG A 15 -5.01 -59.40 35.49
N LYS A 16 -3.68 -59.57 35.56
CA LYS A 16 -2.72 -58.51 35.95
C LYS A 16 -2.78 -57.34 34.95
N SER A 17 -2.87 -56.12 35.45
CA SER A 17 -3.07 -54.90 34.64
C SER A 17 -1.88 -54.54 33.73
N PRO A 18 -2.11 -54.08 32.49
CA PRO A 18 -1.08 -53.86 31.45
C PRO A 18 -0.18 -52.61 31.64
N HIS A 19 -0.30 -51.91 32.77
CA HIS A 19 0.28 -50.57 32.96
C HIS A 19 1.82 -50.52 32.97
N ALA A 20 2.51 -51.61 33.33
CA ALA A 20 3.97 -51.63 33.35
C ALA A 20 4.62 -51.59 31.95
N SER A 21 3.91 -52.03 30.90
CA SER A 21 4.46 -52.11 29.54
C SER A 21 4.53 -50.75 28.82
N ARG A 22 3.69 -49.78 29.21
CA ARG A 22 3.54 -48.48 28.53
C ARG A 22 4.68 -47.49 28.85
N LYS A 23 5.21 -47.48 30.08
CA LYS A 23 6.36 -46.65 30.48
C LYS A 23 7.68 -47.08 29.81
N ARG A 24 7.86 -48.38 29.56
CA ARG A 24 9.07 -48.88 28.86
C ARG A 24 9.08 -48.49 27.38
N ARG A 25 7.91 -48.47 26.72
CA ARG A 25 7.78 -48.02 25.32
C ARG A 25 8.06 -46.52 25.15
N SER A 26 7.72 -45.67 26.12
CA SER A 26 8.03 -44.23 26.05
C SER A 26 9.51 -43.91 26.28
N GLN A 27 10.21 -44.67 27.14
CA GLN A 27 11.66 -44.51 27.32
C GLN A 27 12.44 -45.00 26.09
N ALA A 28 12.06 -46.14 25.51
CA ALA A 28 12.68 -46.63 24.28
C ALA A 28 12.46 -45.67 23.09
N ALA A 29 11.28 -45.06 22.97
CA ALA A 29 11.01 -44.05 21.94
C ALA A 29 11.84 -42.77 22.13
N ALA A 30 12.03 -42.32 23.37
CA ALA A 30 12.86 -41.14 23.67
C ALA A 30 14.35 -41.39 23.35
N ILE A 31 14.86 -42.59 23.64
CA ILE A 31 16.23 -43.01 23.28
C ILE A 31 16.39 -43.10 21.76
N ASN A 32 15.43 -43.69 21.05
CA ASN A 32 15.48 -43.77 19.59
C ASN A 32 15.44 -42.37 18.93
N LEU A 33 14.68 -41.44 19.49
CA LEU A 33 14.63 -40.05 19.01
C LEU A 33 15.94 -39.30 19.26
N SER A 34 16.60 -39.50 20.41
CA SER A 34 17.90 -38.87 20.68
C SER A 34 19.00 -39.44 19.79
N VAL A 35 19.02 -40.75 19.56
CA VAL A 35 19.94 -41.41 18.61
C VAL A 35 19.70 -40.92 17.19
N ALA A 36 18.44 -40.80 16.74
CA ALA A 36 18.10 -40.26 15.43
C ALA A 36 18.54 -38.79 15.27
N ARG A 37 18.40 -37.97 16.31
CA ARG A 37 18.88 -36.58 16.32
C ARG A 37 20.40 -36.49 16.23
N GLN A 38 21.12 -37.31 17.00
CA GLN A 38 22.58 -37.38 16.94
C GLN A 38 23.06 -37.85 15.56
N ALA A 39 22.41 -38.86 14.97
CA ALA A 39 22.71 -39.33 13.63
C ALA A 39 22.38 -38.29 12.54
N ALA A 40 21.32 -37.50 12.70
CA ALA A 40 21.00 -36.39 11.80
C ALA A 40 22.00 -35.24 11.93
N GLN A 41 22.43 -34.93 13.15
CA GLN A 41 23.45 -33.92 13.41
C GLN A 41 24.80 -34.31 12.83
N LYS A 42 25.22 -35.57 13.03
CA LYS A 42 26.45 -36.09 12.43
C LYS A 42 26.41 -36.03 10.90
N ARG A 43 25.30 -36.48 10.28
CA ARG A 43 25.13 -36.35 8.81
C ARG A 43 25.20 -34.91 8.32
N ARG A 44 24.66 -33.95 9.08
CA ARG A 44 24.75 -32.52 8.74
C ARG A 44 26.18 -31.99 8.87
N GLN A 45 26.92 -32.44 9.89
CA GLN A 45 28.34 -32.11 10.06
C GLN A 45 29.18 -32.71 8.94
N ASP A 46 29.05 -34.01 8.67
CA ASP A 46 29.76 -34.70 7.59
C ASP A 46 29.50 -34.04 6.22
N LEU A 47 28.25 -33.63 5.95
CA LEU A 47 27.91 -32.89 4.74
C LEU A 47 28.56 -31.50 4.71
N GLY A 48 28.56 -30.79 5.84
CA GLY A 48 29.23 -29.49 5.97
C GLY A 48 30.73 -29.59 5.70
N ASP A 49 31.38 -30.58 6.30
CA ASP A 49 32.82 -30.84 6.14
C ASP A 49 33.17 -31.22 4.69
N ALA A 50 32.31 -32.02 4.04
CA ALA A 50 32.46 -32.38 2.63
C ALA A 50 32.31 -31.15 1.70
N VAL A 51 31.33 -30.28 1.97
CA VAL A 51 31.14 -29.03 1.21
C VAL A 51 32.32 -28.07 1.40
N GLU A 52 32.83 -27.94 2.62
CA GLU A 52 33.98 -27.08 2.90
C GLU A 52 35.25 -27.64 2.25
N SER A 53 35.46 -28.95 2.31
CA SER A 53 36.54 -29.63 1.58
C SER A 53 36.46 -29.34 0.08
N ALA A 54 35.27 -29.44 -0.53
CA ALA A 54 35.08 -29.10 -1.93
C ALA A 54 35.41 -27.63 -2.25
N ARG A 55 35.02 -26.69 -1.38
CA ARG A 55 35.36 -25.26 -1.53
C ARG A 55 36.87 -25.03 -1.47
N THR A 56 37.58 -25.65 -0.53
CA THR A 56 39.04 -25.51 -0.43
C THR A 56 39.75 -26.07 -1.67
N LEU A 57 39.22 -27.13 -2.29
CA LEU A 57 39.74 -27.66 -3.55
C LEU A 57 39.53 -26.68 -4.71
N VAL A 58 38.32 -26.13 -4.86
CA VAL A 58 38.03 -25.12 -5.88
C VAL A 58 38.93 -23.90 -5.71
N ASP A 59 39.10 -23.42 -4.48
CA ASP A 59 39.99 -22.30 -4.16
C ASP A 59 41.46 -22.60 -4.47
N GLY A 60 41.91 -23.82 -4.18
CA GLY A 60 43.26 -24.29 -4.55
C GLY A 60 43.47 -24.32 -6.07
N ILE A 61 42.47 -24.77 -6.83
CA ILE A 61 42.49 -24.73 -8.30
C ILE A 61 42.54 -23.28 -8.80
N ILE A 62 41.74 -22.39 -8.21
CA ILE A 62 41.71 -20.96 -8.58
C ILE A 62 43.08 -20.32 -8.37
N LYS A 63 43.74 -20.57 -7.24
CA LYS A 63 45.10 -20.05 -6.98
C LYS A 63 46.12 -20.55 -8.01
N ARG A 64 46.14 -21.85 -8.29
CA ARG A 64 47.05 -22.44 -9.28
C ARG A 64 46.84 -21.86 -10.67
N VAL A 65 45.58 -21.70 -11.10
CA VAL A 65 45.27 -21.11 -12.41
C VAL A 65 45.63 -19.63 -12.45
N ALA A 66 45.41 -18.89 -11.35
CA ALA A 66 45.80 -17.49 -11.23
C ALA A 66 47.32 -17.30 -11.34
N GLU A 67 48.11 -18.13 -10.66
CA GLU A 67 49.58 -18.14 -10.75
C GLU A 67 50.05 -18.50 -12.16
N ASN A 68 49.55 -19.59 -12.73
CA ASN A 68 49.93 -20.08 -14.06
C ASN A 68 49.62 -19.09 -15.19
N LYS A 69 48.57 -18.28 -15.03
CA LYS A 69 48.14 -17.29 -16.03
C LYS A 69 48.53 -15.87 -15.67
N SER A 70 49.23 -15.65 -14.54
CA SER A 70 49.55 -14.33 -13.99
C SER A 70 48.32 -13.41 -13.89
N LEU A 71 47.15 -13.98 -13.58
CA LEU A 71 45.89 -13.27 -13.39
C LEU A 71 45.65 -13.02 -11.89
N LYS A 72 44.93 -11.95 -11.58
CA LYS A 72 44.52 -11.70 -10.19
C LYS A 72 43.51 -12.75 -9.74
N GLU A 73 43.77 -13.41 -8.60
CA GLU A 73 42.89 -14.45 -8.02
C GLU A 73 41.43 -13.99 -7.91
N SER A 74 41.20 -12.72 -7.55
CA SER A 74 39.87 -12.13 -7.46
C SER A 74 39.10 -12.17 -8.78
N THR A 75 39.78 -11.96 -9.91
CA THR A 75 39.16 -11.97 -11.24
C THR A 75 38.73 -13.39 -11.61
N LEU A 76 39.54 -14.38 -11.27
CA LEU A 76 39.24 -15.78 -11.54
C LEU A 76 38.12 -16.30 -10.63
N ARG A 77 38.14 -15.96 -9.33
CA ARG A 77 37.03 -16.24 -8.40
C ARG A 77 35.72 -15.67 -8.93
N GLN A 78 35.74 -14.45 -9.42
CA GLN A 78 34.56 -13.79 -9.99
C GLN A 78 34.01 -14.52 -11.21
N GLN A 79 34.88 -15.03 -12.09
CA GLN A 79 34.48 -15.82 -13.25
C GLN A 79 33.94 -17.21 -12.85
N VAL A 80 34.60 -17.88 -11.90
CA VAL A 80 34.23 -19.24 -11.45
C VAL A 80 32.90 -19.23 -10.71
N TYR A 81 32.72 -18.32 -9.77
CA TYR A 81 31.49 -18.23 -8.98
C TYR A 81 30.37 -17.47 -9.70
N ARG A 82 30.65 -16.91 -10.90
CA ARG A 82 29.78 -15.94 -11.58
C ARG A 82 29.25 -14.87 -10.62
N SER A 83 30.02 -14.58 -9.56
CA SER A 83 29.61 -13.63 -8.54
C SER A 83 29.46 -12.28 -9.22
N VAL A 84 28.32 -11.63 -8.96
CA VAL A 84 27.84 -10.45 -9.68
C VAL A 84 29.02 -9.51 -9.92
N GLY A 85 29.48 -9.55 -11.16
CA GLY A 85 30.63 -8.79 -11.57
C GLY A 85 30.23 -7.35 -11.64
N ARG A 86 30.41 -6.64 -10.52
CA ARG A 86 30.16 -5.21 -10.37
C ARG A 86 28.71 -4.84 -10.73
N LEU A 87 27.82 -4.85 -9.74
CA LEU A 87 27.04 -3.62 -9.52
C LEU A 87 28.08 -2.51 -9.53
N GLU A 88 28.12 -1.73 -10.61
CA GLU A 88 29.31 -1.00 -11.07
C GLU A 88 30.09 -0.41 -9.89
N THR A 89 31.23 -1.01 -9.53
CA THR A 89 32.11 -0.40 -8.54
C THR A 89 32.66 0.86 -9.21
N LYS A 90 31.98 1.98 -8.97
CA LYS A 90 32.38 3.28 -9.49
C LYS A 90 33.81 3.51 -9.06
N ARG A 91 34.66 3.87 -10.02
CA ARG A 91 36.08 4.16 -9.72
C ARG A 91 36.14 5.29 -8.70
N LYS A 92 36.96 5.13 -7.66
CA LYS A 92 37.20 6.19 -6.66
C LYS A 92 37.54 7.50 -7.39
N PRO A 93 36.94 8.63 -6.98
CA PRO A 93 37.30 9.95 -7.52
C PRO A 93 38.81 10.15 -7.37
N ASN A 94 39.45 10.68 -8.41
CA ASN A 94 40.86 11.04 -8.38
C ASN A 94 41.01 12.49 -8.89
N ALA A 95 42.12 13.14 -8.54
CA ALA A 95 42.34 14.55 -8.85
C ALA A 95 42.38 14.80 -10.37
N TRP A 96 42.94 13.87 -11.14
CA TRP A 96 42.97 13.96 -12.60
C TRP A 96 41.57 13.94 -13.23
N ASN A 97 40.68 13.03 -12.79
CA ASN A 97 39.31 12.97 -13.32
C ASN A 97 38.50 14.19 -12.91
N ALA A 98 38.73 14.72 -11.71
CA ALA A 98 38.12 15.96 -11.24
C ALA A 98 38.56 17.16 -12.11
N PHE A 99 39.87 17.26 -12.38
CA PHE A 99 40.42 18.27 -13.28
C PHE A 99 39.86 18.14 -14.70
N MET A 100 39.86 16.93 -15.28
CA MET A 100 39.29 16.69 -16.61
C MET A 100 37.81 16.99 -16.67
N HIS A 101 37.05 16.77 -15.59
CA HIS A 101 35.65 17.17 -15.50
C HIS A 101 35.51 18.70 -15.57
N LYS A 102 36.32 19.45 -14.82
CA LYS A 102 36.33 20.92 -14.88
C LYS A 102 36.67 21.44 -16.27
N ILE A 103 37.73 20.94 -16.90
CA ILE A 103 38.11 21.31 -18.27
C ILE A 103 37.00 20.96 -19.27
N ALA A 104 36.34 19.81 -19.11
CA ALA A 104 35.23 19.43 -19.95
C ALA A 104 33.99 20.31 -19.74
N CYS A 105 33.77 20.83 -18.54
CA CYS A 105 32.73 21.85 -18.31
C CYS A 105 33.10 23.17 -18.99
N GLU A 106 34.32 23.68 -18.77
CA GLU A 106 34.83 24.92 -19.40
C GLU A 106 34.72 24.84 -20.94
N ALA A 107 35.15 23.73 -21.54
CA ALA A 107 35.14 23.56 -22.99
C ALA A 107 33.72 23.36 -23.61
N ASN A 108 32.72 23.03 -22.80
CA ASN A 108 31.37 22.73 -23.26
C ASN A 108 30.32 23.76 -22.79
N GLU A 109 30.74 24.84 -22.13
CA GLU A 109 29.84 25.89 -21.62
C GLU A 109 29.05 26.55 -22.77
N ASP A 110 29.73 26.84 -23.89
CA ASP A 110 29.14 27.48 -25.06
C ASP A 110 28.63 26.49 -26.14
N GLN A 111 28.71 25.18 -25.89
CA GLN A 111 28.36 24.17 -26.88
C GLN A 111 26.93 23.64 -26.74
N VAL A 112 26.20 23.62 -27.86
CA VAL A 112 24.85 23.04 -27.94
C VAL A 112 24.90 21.53 -27.62
N THR A 113 23.88 21.02 -26.92
CA THR A 113 23.78 19.67 -26.32
C THR A 113 24.20 18.49 -27.22
N GLY A 114 24.15 18.62 -28.55
CA GLY A 114 24.57 17.58 -29.49
C GLY A 114 26.06 17.57 -29.90
N ASN A 115 26.78 18.67 -29.71
CA ASN A 115 28.15 18.84 -30.22
C ASN A 115 29.25 18.74 -29.15
N LYS A 116 28.86 18.52 -27.89
CA LYS A 116 29.77 18.51 -26.74
C LYS A 116 31.01 17.62 -26.97
N LEU A 117 32.18 18.17 -26.70
CA LEU A 117 33.46 17.49 -26.79
C LEU A 117 33.59 16.46 -25.66
N LYS A 118 33.91 15.22 -26.04
CA LYS A 118 34.20 14.13 -25.09
C LYS A 118 35.57 14.36 -24.45
N ALA A 119 35.71 13.99 -23.16
CA ALA A 119 36.94 14.14 -22.39
C ALA A 119 38.19 13.60 -23.11
N ASN A 120 38.08 12.49 -23.86
CA ASN A 120 39.21 11.92 -24.59
C ASN A 120 39.75 12.81 -25.71
N LYS A 121 38.92 13.69 -26.30
CA LYS A 121 39.35 14.64 -27.34
C LYS A 121 39.99 15.90 -26.74
N LEU A 122 39.80 16.13 -25.44
CA LEU A 122 40.31 17.30 -24.71
C LEU A 122 41.68 17.04 -24.07
N VAL A 123 42.20 15.81 -24.13
CA VAL A 123 43.52 15.48 -23.58
C VAL A 123 44.60 15.92 -24.57
N THR A 124 44.97 17.19 -24.53
CA THR A 124 46.12 17.75 -25.25
C THR A 124 47.35 17.79 -24.31
N PRO A 125 48.58 17.84 -24.86
CA PRO A 125 49.78 18.00 -24.04
C PRO A 125 49.72 19.25 -23.14
N GLU A 126 49.14 20.34 -23.63
CA GLU A 126 48.90 21.58 -22.89
C GLU A 126 48.03 21.38 -21.64
N VAL A 127 46.96 20.59 -21.75
CA VAL A 127 46.06 20.28 -20.62
C VAL A 127 46.79 19.45 -19.56
N ARG A 128 47.71 18.57 -19.99
CA ARG A 128 48.53 17.77 -19.07
C ARG A 128 49.56 18.63 -18.33
N GLU A 129 50.14 19.62 -19.01
CA GLU A 129 51.04 20.59 -18.40
C GLU A 129 50.29 21.48 -17.39
N ARG A 130 49.08 21.96 -17.75
CA ARG A 130 48.20 22.70 -16.84
C ARG A 130 47.94 21.92 -15.55
N TYR A 131 47.67 20.62 -15.64
CA TYR A 131 47.51 19.76 -14.45
C TYR A 131 48.80 19.59 -13.62
N ASN A 132 49.95 19.47 -14.27
CA ASN A 132 51.22 19.34 -13.56
C ASN A 132 51.55 20.61 -12.76
N ASN A 133 51.15 21.78 -13.28
CA ASN A 133 51.31 23.08 -12.64
C ASN A 133 50.30 23.36 -11.52
N LEU A 134 49.25 22.53 -11.36
CA LEU A 134 48.32 22.68 -10.24
C LEU A 134 49.00 22.41 -8.89
N THR A 135 48.75 23.31 -7.95
CA THR A 135 49.16 23.16 -6.57
C THR A 135 48.44 21.98 -5.89
N PRO A 136 49.03 21.39 -4.83
CA PRO A 136 48.38 20.32 -4.09
C PRO A 136 47.04 20.76 -3.47
N GLU A 137 46.90 22.02 -3.07
CA GLU A 137 45.67 22.58 -2.50
C GLU A 137 44.55 22.65 -3.54
N GLU A 138 44.83 23.15 -4.74
CA GLU A 138 43.87 23.19 -5.85
C GLU A 138 43.39 21.78 -6.24
N ARG A 139 44.28 20.79 -6.20
CA ARG A 139 43.91 19.38 -6.48
C ARG A 139 42.92 18.83 -5.45
N VAL A 140 43.05 19.22 -4.19
CA VAL A 140 42.11 18.81 -3.13
C VAL A 140 40.76 19.48 -3.34
N THR A 141 40.75 20.79 -3.59
CA THR A 141 39.51 21.54 -3.85
C THR A 141 38.74 20.97 -5.04
N LEU A 142 39.42 20.72 -6.17
CA LEU A 142 38.80 20.09 -7.35
C LEU A 142 38.22 18.72 -7.04
N LEU A 143 38.95 17.93 -6.25
CA LEU A 143 38.51 16.59 -5.88
C LEU A 143 37.27 16.62 -4.98
N ASP A 144 37.15 17.61 -4.10
CA ASP A 144 35.98 17.80 -3.25
C ASP A 144 34.77 18.36 -4.02
N GLU A 145 34.97 19.33 -4.92
CA GLU A 145 33.94 19.79 -5.86
C GLU A 145 33.41 18.62 -6.71
N PHE A 146 34.30 17.78 -7.22
CA PHE A 146 33.93 16.63 -8.04
C PHE A 146 33.21 15.54 -7.24
N LYS A 147 33.57 15.33 -5.96
CA LYS A 147 32.80 14.47 -5.07
C LYS A 147 31.39 15.03 -4.86
N ALA A 148 31.26 16.31 -4.56
CA ALA A 148 29.96 16.96 -4.37
C ALA A 148 29.09 16.84 -5.62
N TYR A 149 29.66 17.06 -6.81
CA TYR A 149 28.99 16.84 -8.09
C TYR A 149 28.51 15.40 -8.26
N ARG A 150 29.37 14.40 -8.00
CA ARG A 150 28.99 12.98 -8.11
C ARG A 150 27.85 12.62 -7.16
N THR A 151 27.93 13.05 -5.90
CA THR A 151 26.87 12.82 -4.92
C THR A 151 25.57 13.49 -5.38
N SER A 152 25.65 14.75 -5.83
CA SER A 152 24.49 15.47 -6.36
C SER A 152 23.90 14.80 -7.60
N ASN A 153 24.70 14.24 -8.51
CA ASN A 153 24.17 13.53 -9.67
C ASN A 153 23.59 12.15 -9.32
N GLU A 154 24.03 11.54 -8.21
CA GLU A 154 23.50 10.28 -7.71
C GLU A 154 22.15 10.44 -7.00
N THR A 155 22.04 11.45 -6.14
CA THR A 155 20.88 11.68 -5.26
C THR A 155 19.99 12.83 -5.71
N GLY A 156 20.42 13.64 -6.66
CA GLY A 156 19.73 14.84 -7.09
C GLY A 156 18.50 14.56 -7.93
N HIS A 157 17.54 15.48 -7.83
CA HIS A 157 16.37 15.52 -8.68
C HIS A 157 16.70 16.26 -9.98
N TYR A 158 16.12 15.81 -11.08
CA TYR A 158 16.23 16.56 -12.33
C TYR A 158 15.35 17.83 -12.26
N ILE A 159 15.84 18.91 -12.88
CA ILE A 159 15.15 20.22 -12.87
C ILE A 159 13.75 20.12 -13.51
N THR A 160 13.58 19.23 -14.49
CA THR A 160 12.29 19.02 -15.15
C THR A 160 11.69 17.68 -14.73
N GLU A 161 10.42 17.71 -14.33
CA GLU A 161 9.69 16.53 -13.87
C GLU A 161 9.63 15.42 -14.94
N LYS A 162 9.60 15.80 -16.23
CA LYS A 162 9.67 14.84 -17.34
C LYS A 162 11.01 14.10 -17.40
N SER A 163 12.12 14.80 -17.19
CA SER A 163 13.44 14.16 -17.16
C SER A 163 13.60 13.29 -15.91
N ASP A 164 13.05 13.75 -14.78
CA ASP A 164 13.04 12.98 -13.53
C ASP A 164 12.26 11.68 -13.69
N HIS A 165 11.07 11.74 -14.33
CA HIS A 165 10.27 10.55 -14.68
C HIS A 165 11.08 9.54 -15.51
N HIS A 166 11.71 9.98 -16.60
CA HIS A 166 12.48 9.07 -17.45
C HIS A 166 13.69 8.47 -16.73
N ALA A 167 14.37 9.26 -15.89
CA ALA A 167 15.49 8.78 -15.10
C ALA A 167 15.05 7.77 -14.03
N ALA A 168 13.94 8.03 -13.35
CA ALA A 168 13.33 7.10 -12.40
C ALA A 168 12.96 5.78 -13.09
N LEU A 169 12.27 5.85 -14.23
CA LEU A 169 11.89 4.67 -15.00
C LEU A 169 13.11 3.85 -15.48
N ALA A 170 14.20 4.52 -15.89
CA ALA A 170 15.43 3.85 -16.28
C ALA A 170 16.04 3.06 -15.11
N LYS A 171 16.08 3.65 -13.91
CA LYS A 171 16.56 2.96 -12.69
C LYS A 171 15.65 1.79 -12.30
N VAL A 172 14.34 1.96 -12.40
CA VAL A 172 13.35 0.90 -12.12
C VAL A 172 13.53 -0.28 -13.08
N LYS A 173 13.73 -0.03 -14.37
CA LYS A 173 14.03 -1.09 -15.37
C LYS A 173 15.38 -1.76 -15.14
N GLU A 174 16.35 -1.06 -14.58
CA GLU A 174 17.62 -1.67 -14.18
C GLU A 174 17.43 -2.66 -13.03
N VAL A 175 16.63 -2.29 -12.01
CA VAL A 175 16.24 -3.19 -10.92
C VAL A 175 15.52 -4.42 -11.47
N GLU A 176 14.55 -4.23 -12.36
CA GLU A 176 13.85 -5.35 -13.00
C GLU A 176 14.82 -6.31 -13.70
N ARG A 177 15.78 -5.81 -14.48
CA ARG A 177 16.79 -6.66 -15.14
C ARG A 177 17.59 -7.49 -14.13
N LEU A 178 17.90 -6.92 -12.97
CA LEU A 178 18.57 -7.64 -11.88
C LEU A 178 17.65 -8.72 -11.30
N LEU A 179 16.38 -8.42 -11.06
CA LEU A 179 15.39 -9.39 -10.58
C LEU A 179 15.20 -10.56 -11.56
N VAL A 180 15.08 -10.27 -12.86
CA VAL A 180 15.03 -11.26 -13.94
C VAL A 180 16.30 -12.13 -13.97
N SER A 181 17.47 -11.52 -13.76
CA SER A 181 18.72 -12.29 -13.66
C SER A 181 18.73 -13.22 -12.45
N LEU A 182 18.19 -12.78 -11.31
CA LEU A 182 18.10 -13.60 -10.09
C LEU A 182 17.10 -14.75 -10.25
N GLU A 183 15.98 -14.51 -10.91
CA GLU A 183 15.03 -15.56 -11.27
C GLU A 183 15.70 -16.64 -12.12
N HIS A 184 16.37 -16.25 -13.22
CA HIS A 184 17.02 -17.22 -14.10
C HIS A 184 18.19 -17.97 -13.43
N GLN A 185 18.96 -17.31 -12.56
CA GLN A 185 20.16 -17.91 -11.95
C GLN A 185 19.84 -18.77 -10.72
N HIS A 186 18.84 -18.37 -9.94
CA HIS A 186 18.58 -18.94 -8.61
C HIS A 186 17.14 -19.42 -8.42
N ASN A 187 16.28 -19.31 -9.44
CA ASN A 187 14.86 -19.64 -9.38
C ASN A 187 14.14 -18.94 -8.22
N ILE A 188 14.52 -17.68 -7.96
CA ILE A 188 13.88 -16.83 -6.95
C ILE A 188 12.75 -16.06 -7.63
N GLN A 189 11.58 -16.08 -7.02
CA GLN A 189 10.36 -15.48 -7.55
C GLN A 189 10.11 -14.13 -6.86
N PHE A 190 9.66 -13.13 -7.61
CA PHE A 190 9.54 -11.76 -7.14
C PHE A 190 8.18 -11.14 -7.48
N VAL A 191 7.69 -10.32 -6.56
CA VAL A 191 6.69 -9.28 -6.82
C VAL A 191 7.37 -7.95 -6.51
N PHE A 192 7.45 -7.08 -7.50
CA PHE A 192 8.07 -5.78 -7.38
C PHE A 192 7.07 -4.71 -7.84
N ALA A 193 6.91 -3.67 -7.03
CA ALA A 193 6.18 -2.49 -7.43
C ALA A 193 6.90 -1.22 -6.99
N ALA A 194 6.79 -0.20 -7.82
CA ALA A 194 7.25 1.14 -7.53
C ALA A 194 6.09 2.11 -7.75
N ALA A 195 5.92 3.08 -6.86
CA ALA A 195 4.89 4.09 -6.97
C ALA A 195 5.46 5.46 -6.59
N ARG A 196 4.84 6.52 -7.10
CA ARG A 196 5.24 7.89 -6.74
C ARG A 196 4.81 8.23 -5.31
N GLY A 197 5.61 9.08 -4.66
CA GLY A 197 5.32 9.61 -3.32
C GLY A 197 4.76 11.04 -3.31
N SER A 198 4.61 11.68 -4.47
CA SER A 198 4.11 13.06 -4.57
C SER A 198 3.17 13.19 -5.76
N MET A 199 2.12 14.00 -5.63
CA MET A 199 1.16 14.28 -6.72
C MET A 199 1.78 15.03 -7.90
N GLN A 200 2.88 15.75 -7.68
CA GLN A 200 3.56 16.53 -8.72
C GLN A 200 4.41 15.63 -9.64
N SER A 201 4.73 14.41 -9.20
CA SER A 201 5.52 13.49 -10.03
C SER A 201 4.67 12.88 -11.14
N TYR A 202 5.20 12.86 -12.37
CA TYR A 202 4.63 12.13 -13.51
C TYR A 202 4.93 10.62 -13.48
N PHE A 203 5.52 10.08 -12.41
CA PHE A 203 5.86 8.66 -12.34
C PHE A 203 4.61 7.80 -12.18
N GLU A 204 4.33 6.96 -13.18
CA GLU A 204 3.22 6.00 -13.14
C GLU A 204 3.60 4.77 -12.30
N PRO A 205 2.66 4.18 -11.55
CA PRO A 205 2.92 2.94 -10.81
C PRO A 205 3.47 1.86 -11.73
N TYR A 206 4.60 1.30 -11.34
CA TYR A 206 5.26 0.22 -12.06
C TYR A 206 5.06 -1.09 -11.32
N VAL A 207 4.75 -2.15 -12.04
CA VAL A 207 4.60 -3.49 -11.49
C VAL A 207 5.36 -4.49 -12.34
N PHE A 208 6.13 -5.34 -11.67
CA PHE A 208 6.83 -6.46 -12.26
C PHE A 208 6.61 -7.70 -11.39
N ILE A 209 6.17 -8.79 -12.00
CA ILE A 209 5.88 -10.05 -11.31
C ILE A 209 6.42 -11.20 -12.16
N THR A 210 7.15 -12.11 -11.52
CA THR A 210 7.64 -13.34 -12.14
C THR A 210 6.51 -14.35 -12.35
N GLU A 211 6.63 -15.27 -13.32
CA GLU A 211 5.51 -16.12 -13.76
C GLU A 211 4.89 -16.95 -12.61
N THR A 212 5.72 -17.58 -11.78
CA THR A 212 5.22 -18.39 -10.64
C THR A 212 4.59 -17.49 -9.57
N ALA A 213 5.16 -16.31 -9.33
CA ALA A 213 4.61 -15.35 -8.39
C ALA A 213 3.27 -14.78 -8.88
N SER A 214 3.08 -14.63 -10.20
CA SER A 214 1.82 -14.22 -10.81
C SER A 214 0.73 -15.27 -10.61
N ALA A 215 1.06 -16.56 -10.80
CA ALA A 215 0.14 -17.65 -10.49
C ALA A 215 -0.28 -17.65 -9.01
N PHE A 216 0.68 -17.45 -8.09
CA PHE A 216 0.38 -17.30 -6.66
C PHE A 216 -0.48 -16.08 -6.37
N TRP A 217 -0.19 -14.94 -7.01
CA TRP A 217 -0.94 -13.69 -6.85
C TRP A 217 -2.41 -13.88 -7.20
N ASN A 218 -2.68 -14.45 -8.37
CA ASN A 218 -4.04 -14.67 -8.88
C ASN A 218 -4.89 -15.58 -7.98
N VAL A 219 -4.26 -16.48 -7.21
CA VAL A 219 -4.95 -17.36 -6.26
C VAL A 219 -5.11 -16.70 -4.89
N SER A 220 -4.11 -15.95 -4.44
CA SER A 220 -4.01 -15.50 -3.04
C SER A 220 -4.56 -14.10 -2.82
N ILE A 221 -4.52 -13.25 -3.85
CA ILE A 221 -4.90 -11.84 -3.77
C ILE A 221 -6.08 -11.61 -4.72
N PRO A 222 -7.23 -11.16 -4.21
CA PRO A 222 -8.44 -11.00 -5.03
C PRO A 222 -8.37 -9.81 -6.00
N ASP A 223 -7.45 -8.87 -5.77
CA ASP A 223 -7.25 -7.72 -6.64
C ASP A 223 -6.20 -7.99 -7.71
N LYS A 224 -6.45 -7.45 -8.90
CA LYS A 224 -5.43 -7.36 -9.96
C LYS A 224 -4.22 -6.57 -9.47
N GLU A 225 -3.05 -6.99 -9.91
CA GLU A 225 -1.74 -6.42 -9.63
C GLU A 225 -1.69 -4.90 -9.88
N ASP A 226 -2.27 -4.42 -10.99
CA ASP A 226 -2.33 -2.98 -11.31
C ASP A 226 -3.14 -2.19 -10.28
N ARG A 227 -4.28 -2.76 -9.85
CA ARG A 227 -5.16 -2.11 -8.88
C ARG A 227 -4.48 -2.05 -7.51
N TRP A 228 -3.71 -3.08 -7.16
CA TRP A 228 -2.92 -3.08 -5.95
C TRP A 228 -1.82 -2.00 -5.99
N ALA A 229 -1.13 -1.85 -7.12
CA ALA A 229 -0.12 -0.80 -7.29
C ALA A 229 -0.71 0.61 -7.25
N GLN A 230 -1.89 0.83 -7.81
CA GLN A 230 -2.63 2.11 -7.67
C GLN A 230 -3.04 2.39 -6.21
N ARG A 231 -3.38 1.36 -5.43
CA ARG A 231 -3.66 1.51 -3.99
C ARG A 231 -2.38 1.86 -3.23
N LEU A 232 -1.26 1.21 -3.56
CA LEU A 232 0.05 1.55 -3.01
C LEU A 232 0.43 3.00 -3.33
N GLU A 233 0.22 3.44 -4.58
CA GLU A 233 0.44 4.83 -4.98
C GLU A 233 -0.43 5.81 -4.18
N GLY A 234 -1.73 5.53 -4.09
CA GLY A 234 -2.64 6.33 -3.28
C GLY A 234 -2.22 6.40 -1.81
N PHE A 235 -1.64 5.32 -1.28
CA PHE A 235 -1.04 5.31 0.05
C PHE A 235 0.19 6.20 0.14
N CYS A 236 1.11 6.08 -0.81
CA CYS A 236 2.37 6.81 -0.81
C CYS A 236 2.15 8.32 -0.95
N VAL A 237 1.15 8.73 -1.72
CA VAL A 237 0.80 10.13 -1.95
C VAL A 237 -0.07 10.71 -0.82
N GLY A 238 -1.13 10.00 -0.44
CA GLY A 238 -2.19 10.50 0.43
C GLY A 238 -2.22 9.93 1.85
N GLY A 239 -1.37 8.96 2.13
CA GLY A 239 -1.34 8.22 3.39
C GLY A 239 -2.58 7.34 3.63
N VAL A 240 -2.69 6.83 4.86
CA VAL A 240 -3.78 5.95 5.31
C VAL A 240 -5.16 6.62 5.14
N LYS A 241 -5.23 7.95 5.28
CA LYS A 241 -6.49 8.70 5.21
C LYS A 241 -7.12 8.60 3.83
N GLU A 242 -6.36 8.70 2.74
CA GLU A 242 -6.91 8.59 1.38
C GLU A 242 -7.29 7.14 1.00
N LEU A 243 -6.59 6.15 1.54
CA LEU A 243 -6.93 4.74 1.33
C LEU A 243 -8.24 4.35 2.02
N LEU A 244 -8.41 4.81 3.26
CA LEU A 244 -9.67 4.68 4.01
C LEU A 244 -10.77 5.57 3.42
N ALA A 245 -10.39 6.72 2.85
CA ALA A 245 -11.30 7.59 2.15
C ALA A 245 -11.80 6.87 0.88
N LYS A 246 -10.99 6.18 0.08
CA LYS A 246 -11.50 5.44 -1.10
C LYS A 246 -12.51 4.32 -0.74
N ASP A 247 -12.35 3.65 0.40
CA ASP A 247 -13.33 2.66 0.88
C ASP A 247 -14.57 3.32 1.54
N LYS A 248 -14.45 4.52 2.13
CA LYS A 248 -15.55 5.26 2.77
C LYS A 248 -16.29 6.25 1.85
N LEU A 249 -15.63 6.81 0.84
CA LEU A 249 -16.18 7.68 -0.22
C LEU A 249 -17.22 6.94 -1.06
N SER A 250 -17.28 5.60 -1.01
CA SER A 250 -18.20 4.84 -1.87
C SER A 250 -19.66 4.83 -1.36
N ASN A 251 -19.91 5.03 -0.06
CA ASN A 251 -21.26 5.00 0.50
C ASN A 251 -21.69 6.32 1.15
N SER A 252 -20.83 7.00 1.92
CA SER A 252 -21.23 8.27 2.57
C SER A 252 -21.56 9.35 1.56
N ASP A 253 -20.75 9.47 0.52
CA ASP A 253 -20.88 10.52 -0.49
C ASP A 253 -22.06 10.23 -1.41
N LEU A 254 -22.29 8.94 -1.72
CA LEU A 254 -23.46 8.51 -2.48
C LEU A 254 -24.75 8.75 -1.68
N LEU A 255 -24.73 8.49 -0.37
CA LEU A 255 -25.84 8.80 0.54
C LEU A 255 -26.11 10.31 0.62
N GLU A 256 -25.07 11.14 0.72
CA GLU A 256 -25.18 12.59 0.72
C GLU A 256 -25.79 13.11 -0.58
N ARG A 257 -25.28 12.65 -1.73
CA ARG A 257 -25.84 12.99 -3.05
C ARG A 257 -27.30 12.57 -3.22
N ILE A 258 -27.68 11.38 -2.73
CA ILE A 258 -29.08 10.91 -2.77
C ILE A 258 -29.96 11.81 -1.89
N ARG A 259 -29.50 12.19 -0.69
CA ARG A 259 -30.25 13.09 0.20
C ARG A 259 -30.44 14.46 -0.40
N ASP A 260 -29.40 15.03 -0.98
CA ASP A 260 -29.47 16.34 -1.63
C ASP A 260 -30.45 16.29 -2.81
N MET A 261 -30.41 15.24 -3.60
CA MET A 261 -31.33 15.06 -4.73
C MET A 261 -32.78 14.89 -4.28
N LEU A 262 -33.04 14.11 -3.23
CA LEU A 262 -34.37 13.97 -2.65
C LEU A 262 -34.89 15.30 -2.09
N ALA A 263 -34.04 16.07 -1.40
CA ALA A 263 -34.39 17.40 -0.90
C ALA A 263 -34.71 18.35 -2.06
N GLN A 264 -33.89 18.37 -3.10
CA GLN A 264 -34.12 19.19 -4.30
C GLN A 264 -35.43 18.82 -5.01
N LYS A 265 -35.68 17.53 -5.24
CA LYS A 265 -36.92 17.04 -5.87
C LYS A 265 -38.16 17.37 -5.02
N LEU A 266 -38.05 17.29 -3.70
CA LEU A 266 -39.14 17.68 -2.80
C LEU A 266 -39.43 19.18 -2.94
N VAL A 267 -38.41 20.03 -2.85
CA VAL A 267 -38.54 21.50 -3.02
C VAL A 267 -39.13 21.85 -4.39
N GLN A 268 -38.71 21.17 -5.46
CA GLN A 268 -39.23 21.37 -6.81
C GLN A 268 -40.72 21.06 -6.91
N VAL A 269 -41.19 20.00 -6.24
CA VAL A 269 -42.61 19.64 -6.28
C VAL A 269 -43.42 20.55 -5.37
N THR A 270 -42.97 20.83 -4.14
CA THR A 270 -43.73 21.64 -3.18
C THR A 270 -43.70 23.14 -3.48
N ASN A 271 -42.72 23.63 -4.27
CA ASN A 271 -42.38 25.05 -4.43
C ASN A 271 -42.05 25.77 -3.11
N ASP A 272 -41.71 25.04 -2.05
CA ASP A 272 -41.30 25.61 -0.77
C ASP A 272 -39.79 25.38 -0.56
N PRO A 273 -38.95 26.45 -0.56
CA PRO A 273 -37.51 26.33 -0.36
C PRO A 273 -37.12 25.88 1.05
N LYS A 274 -38.06 25.92 2.02
CA LYS A 274 -37.84 25.46 3.40
C LYS A 274 -38.31 24.02 3.62
N ALA A 275 -38.81 23.34 2.59
CA ALA A 275 -39.21 21.94 2.69
C ALA A 275 -38.01 21.07 3.09
N LYS A 276 -38.15 20.34 4.21
CA LYS A 276 -37.14 19.40 4.71
C LYS A 276 -37.74 18.01 4.77
N MET A 277 -36.99 17.03 4.30
CA MET A 277 -37.41 15.63 4.32
C MET A 277 -37.21 15.04 5.72
N VAL A 278 -38.30 14.57 6.34
CA VAL A 278 -38.29 13.91 7.66
C VAL A 278 -38.77 12.48 7.50
N TYR A 279 -37.89 11.51 7.74
CA TYR A 279 -38.20 10.09 7.54
C TYR A 279 -39.06 9.49 8.65
N ALA A 280 -38.79 9.83 9.92
CA ALA A 280 -39.46 9.21 11.08
C ALA A 280 -40.97 9.53 11.16
N ARG A 281 -41.38 10.69 10.67
CA ARG A 281 -42.77 11.17 10.65
C ARG A 281 -43.17 11.59 9.24
N PHE A 282 -42.77 10.81 8.25
CA PHE A 282 -42.98 11.13 6.84
C PHE A 282 -44.45 11.44 6.53
N GLU A 283 -45.38 10.61 7.03
CA GLU A 283 -46.82 10.80 6.77
C GLU A 283 -47.33 12.14 7.33
N GLN A 284 -46.93 12.53 8.54
CA GLN A 284 -47.42 13.75 9.17
C GLN A 284 -46.71 15.01 8.65
N ASP A 285 -45.38 14.98 8.63
CA ASP A 285 -44.55 16.17 8.39
C ASP A 285 -44.32 16.42 6.89
N VAL A 286 -44.52 15.42 6.03
CA VAL A 286 -44.33 15.52 4.58
C VAL A 286 -45.64 15.32 3.82
N VAL A 287 -46.32 14.19 3.99
CA VAL A 287 -47.54 13.88 3.23
C VAL A 287 -48.68 14.81 3.60
N ASN A 288 -49.04 14.91 4.88
CA ASN A 288 -50.16 15.77 5.31
C ASN A 288 -49.83 17.25 5.19
N LYS A 289 -48.57 17.64 5.43
CA LYS A 289 -48.16 19.05 5.40
C LYS A 289 -48.05 19.62 3.98
N TYR A 290 -47.47 18.86 3.05
CA TYR A 290 -47.22 19.35 1.69
C TYR A 290 -48.13 18.69 0.63
N GLY A 291 -48.89 17.66 0.98
CA GLY A 291 -49.75 16.93 0.03
C GLY A 291 -48.94 16.15 -1.00
N VAL A 292 -47.82 15.54 -0.61
CA VAL A 292 -46.90 14.87 -1.55
C VAL A 292 -46.59 13.45 -1.08
N VAL A 293 -46.67 12.48 -2.00
CA VAL A 293 -46.29 11.08 -1.76
C VAL A 293 -45.05 10.73 -2.58
N LEU A 294 -44.17 9.90 -2.01
CA LEU A 294 -43.01 9.37 -2.72
C LEU A 294 -43.38 8.01 -3.34
N GLU A 295 -43.35 7.92 -4.67
CA GLU A 295 -43.62 6.69 -5.41
C GLU A 295 -42.31 6.07 -5.95
N GLY A 296 -42.31 4.76 -6.16
CA GLY A 296 -41.17 4.03 -6.73
C GLY A 296 -39.97 3.84 -5.79
N TRP A 297 -40.18 3.87 -4.47
CA TRP A 297 -39.12 3.64 -3.50
C TRP A 297 -38.67 2.16 -3.51
N PRO A 298 -37.37 1.85 -3.68
CA PRO A 298 -36.90 0.48 -3.87
C PRO A 298 -36.74 -0.33 -2.57
N PHE A 299 -36.87 0.30 -1.40
CA PHE A 299 -36.77 -0.38 -0.10
C PHE A 299 -38.16 -0.68 0.49
N PRO A 300 -38.33 -1.77 1.26
CA PRO A 300 -39.62 -2.16 1.81
C PRO A 300 -40.17 -1.19 2.87
N THR A 301 -39.29 -0.41 3.52
CA THR A 301 -39.69 0.61 4.49
C THR A 301 -38.99 1.93 4.22
N LEU A 302 -39.72 3.03 4.30
CA LEU A 302 -39.15 4.37 4.19
C LEU A 302 -38.41 4.72 5.50
N ARG A 303 -37.10 4.50 5.54
CA ARG A 303 -36.24 4.87 6.67
C ARG A 303 -35.06 5.72 6.20
N ASN A 304 -34.38 6.35 7.15
CA ASN A 304 -33.16 7.08 6.83
C ASN A 304 -32.10 6.08 6.35
N LEU A 305 -31.57 6.32 5.15
CA LEU A 305 -30.61 5.45 4.49
C LEU A 305 -29.30 5.25 5.29
N SER A 306 -28.96 6.14 6.22
CA SER A 306 -27.82 5.93 7.13
C SER A 306 -28.05 4.84 8.18
N ASP A 307 -29.30 4.63 8.59
CA ASP A 307 -29.63 3.65 9.64
C ASP A 307 -29.72 2.24 9.06
N GLU A 308 -30.19 2.12 7.82
CA GLU A 308 -30.36 0.84 7.13
C GLU A 308 -29.05 0.28 6.54
N ARG A 309 -28.02 1.14 6.41
CA ARG A 309 -26.68 0.80 5.88
C ARG A 309 -26.72 -0.14 4.66
N PRO A 310 -27.46 0.19 3.59
CA PRO A 310 -27.60 -0.67 2.44
C PRO A 310 -26.26 -0.85 1.69
N SER A 311 -26.14 -1.98 0.96
CA SER A 311 -25.01 -2.25 0.08
C SER A 311 -24.89 -1.19 -1.02
N ASN A 312 -23.66 -0.89 -1.45
CA ASN A 312 -23.35 0.11 -2.48
C ASN A 312 -24.15 -0.13 -3.77
N ALA A 313 -24.30 -1.40 -4.19
CA ALA A 313 -25.09 -1.75 -5.37
C ALA A 313 -26.56 -1.27 -5.29
N LYS A 314 -27.19 -1.36 -4.12
CA LYS A 314 -28.57 -0.89 -3.90
C LYS A 314 -28.64 0.64 -3.86
N LEU A 315 -27.62 1.31 -3.32
CA LEU A 315 -27.54 2.77 -3.33
C LEU A 315 -27.36 3.32 -4.76
N MET A 316 -26.52 2.67 -5.58
CA MET A 316 -26.37 3.03 -6.98
C MET A 316 -27.67 2.82 -7.76
N GLN A 317 -28.42 1.75 -7.47
CA GLN A 317 -29.72 1.52 -8.09
C GLN A 317 -30.71 2.65 -7.71
N LEU A 318 -30.84 2.98 -6.43
CA LEU A 318 -31.69 4.09 -5.99
C LEU A 318 -31.28 5.43 -6.64
N TYR A 319 -29.97 5.71 -6.71
CA TYR A 319 -29.46 6.91 -7.37
C TYR A 319 -29.86 6.98 -8.85
N ARG A 320 -29.78 5.85 -9.58
CA ARG A 320 -30.24 5.76 -10.96
C ARG A 320 -31.75 5.91 -11.08
N ASP A 321 -32.52 5.28 -10.20
CA ASP A 321 -33.98 5.35 -10.21
C ASP A 321 -34.49 6.79 -9.94
N LEU A 322 -33.77 7.58 -9.13
CA LEU A 322 -34.06 9.01 -8.94
C LEU A 322 -33.73 9.88 -10.16
N LEU A 323 -32.67 9.53 -10.92
CA LEU A 323 -32.30 10.23 -12.15
C LEU A 323 -33.26 9.89 -13.30
N GLU A 324 -33.58 8.61 -13.48
CA GLU A 324 -34.51 8.11 -14.48
C GLU A 324 -35.98 8.43 -14.13
N SER A 325 -36.22 9.10 -13.00
CA SER A 325 -37.55 9.44 -12.47
C SER A 325 -38.47 8.24 -12.29
N LYS A 326 -37.90 7.06 -12.00
CA LYS A 326 -38.64 5.89 -11.52
C LYS A 326 -39.05 6.05 -10.06
N CYS A 327 -38.24 6.77 -9.29
CA CYS A 327 -38.58 7.25 -7.96
C CYS A 327 -38.78 8.76 -7.99
N TYR A 328 -39.98 9.23 -7.65
CA TYR A 328 -40.32 10.65 -7.69
C TYR A 328 -41.41 11.01 -6.69
N PHE A 329 -41.49 12.31 -6.38
CA PHE A 329 -42.53 12.88 -5.55
C PHE A 329 -43.74 13.27 -6.40
N ARG A 330 -44.92 12.73 -6.08
CA ARG A 330 -46.20 13.04 -6.73
C ARG A 330 -47.06 13.90 -5.82
N LYS A 331 -47.66 14.97 -6.34
CA LYS A 331 -48.71 15.72 -5.63
C LYS A 331 -49.97 14.88 -5.53
N LEU A 332 -50.52 14.80 -4.33
CA LEU A 332 -51.83 14.23 -4.09
C LEU A 332 -52.90 15.17 -4.65
N THR A 333 -53.93 14.56 -5.23
CA THR A 333 -55.15 15.28 -5.61
C THR A 333 -56.00 15.57 -4.37
N SER A 334 -56.85 16.59 -4.44
CA SER A 334 -57.70 17.03 -3.32
C SER A 334 -58.60 15.93 -2.77
N GLU A 335 -59.02 14.99 -3.62
CA GLU A 335 -59.84 13.82 -3.27
C GLU A 335 -59.06 12.75 -2.48
N GLU A 336 -57.78 12.54 -2.82
CA GLU A 336 -56.88 11.61 -2.13
C GLU A 336 -56.48 12.12 -0.73
N ILE A 337 -56.42 13.44 -0.55
CA ILE A 337 -56.16 14.06 0.75
C ILE A 337 -57.37 13.88 1.67
N ALA A 338 -58.59 14.17 1.17
CA ALA A 338 -59.82 14.02 1.95
C ALA A 338 -60.09 12.57 2.40
N THR A 339 -59.76 11.59 1.55
CA THR A 339 -59.88 10.16 1.90
C THR A 339 -58.83 9.73 2.93
N ARG A 340 -57.61 10.29 2.89
CA ARG A 340 -56.58 10.03 3.91
C ARG A 340 -56.89 10.66 5.27
N ASP A 341 -57.41 11.88 5.26
CA ASP A 341 -57.84 12.56 6.49
C ASP A 341 -58.98 11.79 7.19
N ALA A 342 -59.90 11.19 6.42
CA ALA A 342 -60.96 10.34 6.96
C ALA A 342 -60.44 9.06 7.63
N ILE A 343 -59.30 8.50 7.17
CA ILE A 343 -58.65 7.31 7.76
C ILE A 343 -57.83 7.68 9.01
N SER A 344 -57.28 8.90 9.07
CA SER A 344 -56.46 9.38 10.19
C SER A 344 -57.27 9.68 11.47
N ILE A 345 -58.60 9.76 11.41
CA ILE A 345 -59.49 10.11 12.55
C ILE A 345 -60.08 8.81 13.17
N GLY A 346 -59.26 7.78 13.36
CA GLY A 346 -59.57 6.62 14.21
C GLY A 346 -59.09 6.85 15.66
N PRO A 347 -59.80 6.36 16.70
CA PRO A 347 -59.55 6.76 18.08
C PRO A 347 -58.19 6.22 18.58
N ASN A 348 -57.28 7.14 18.87
CA ASN A 348 -55.99 6.86 19.50
C ASN A 348 -56.18 6.58 21.00
N THR A 349 -56.67 5.38 21.34
CA THR A 349 -56.60 4.86 22.71
C THR A 349 -55.23 4.25 22.91
N ASN A 350 -54.28 5.01 23.48
CA ASN A 350 -53.31 4.53 24.48
C ASN A 350 -52.26 5.62 24.76
N ARG A 351 -52.52 6.46 25.75
CA ARG A 351 -51.43 7.08 26.54
C ARG A 351 -51.85 7.25 27.99
N ALA A 352 -51.83 6.14 28.72
CA ALA A 352 -51.81 6.17 30.17
C ALA A 352 -50.51 6.86 30.64
N LYS A 353 -50.66 7.95 31.37
CA LYS A 353 -49.60 8.58 32.18
C LYS A 353 -49.15 7.58 33.25
N GLN A 354 -47.85 7.39 33.39
CA GLN A 354 -47.26 6.98 34.67
C GLN A 354 -46.15 7.95 35.12
N PRO A 355 -45.98 8.12 36.44
CA PRO A 355 -45.53 9.36 37.06
C PRO A 355 -44.00 9.44 37.26
N ARG A 356 -43.54 10.68 37.46
CA ARG A 356 -42.19 11.02 37.96
C ARG A 356 -41.96 10.38 39.34
N GLY A 357 -41.03 9.43 39.41
CA GLY A 357 -40.44 8.93 40.65
C GLY A 357 -39.07 9.56 40.86
N ALA A 358 -38.93 10.31 41.95
CA ALA A 358 -37.66 10.69 42.52
C ALA A 358 -36.91 9.43 43.00
N ASN A 359 -35.59 9.36 42.78
CA ASN A 359 -34.72 8.72 43.75
C ASN A 359 -33.31 9.29 43.74
N MET A 360 -32.83 9.48 44.96
CA MET A 360 -31.57 10.05 45.39
C MET A 360 -30.36 9.14 45.12
N VAL A 361 -29.22 9.81 44.89
CA VAL A 361 -27.87 9.54 45.41
C VAL A 361 -27.27 8.14 45.18
N ALA A 362 -26.23 8.11 44.34
CA ALA A 362 -24.98 7.43 44.69
C ALA A 362 -23.78 8.14 44.02
N THR A 363 -22.97 8.75 44.88
CA THR A 363 -21.65 9.29 44.66
C THR A 363 -20.72 8.27 44.01
N THR A 364 -19.93 8.66 43.02
CA THR A 364 -18.52 8.26 42.91
C THR A 364 -17.76 9.28 42.08
N SER A 365 -16.89 10.00 42.78
CA SER A 365 -15.80 10.80 42.29
C SER A 365 -14.84 9.97 41.45
N ASN A 366 -14.42 10.49 40.29
CA ASN A 366 -13.00 10.50 39.98
C ASN A 366 -12.65 11.64 39.01
N SER A 367 -11.83 12.53 39.54
CA SER A 367 -11.11 13.62 38.89
C SER A 367 -9.94 13.11 38.06
N ALA A 368 -9.77 13.61 36.84
CA ALA A 368 -8.45 13.85 36.25
C ALA A 368 -8.55 14.88 35.11
N SER A 369 -8.14 16.11 35.44
CA SER A 369 -7.27 17.00 34.68
C SER A 369 -7.56 17.32 33.20
N GLY A 370 -7.92 18.60 32.97
CA GLY A 370 -7.03 19.50 32.22
C GLY A 370 -7.41 19.84 30.76
N PRO A 371 -7.63 21.13 30.41
CA PRO A 371 -8.17 21.55 29.12
C PRO A 371 -7.08 21.90 28.10
N ASN A 372 -7.29 21.50 26.84
CA ASN A 372 -6.50 21.99 25.70
C ASN A 372 -7.07 23.32 25.21
N THR A 373 -6.43 24.41 25.63
CA THR A 373 -6.58 25.74 25.04
C THR A 373 -5.66 25.90 23.83
N LEU A 374 -6.28 26.32 22.71
CA LEU A 374 -5.82 27.39 21.83
C LEU A 374 -4.37 27.33 21.32
N PHE A 375 -4.20 26.81 20.09
CA PHE A 375 -3.19 27.32 19.17
C PHE A 375 -3.85 27.58 17.82
N ASN A 376 -4.13 28.86 17.58
CA ASN A 376 -4.62 29.39 16.33
C ASN A 376 -3.63 30.48 15.89
N SER A 377 -3.55 30.70 14.57
CA SER A 377 -2.88 31.82 13.91
C SER A 377 -1.35 31.76 13.74
N LEU A 378 -0.91 31.26 12.59
CA LEU A 378 0.16 31.88 11.79
C LEU A 378 -0.16 31.63 10.31
N ALA A 379 -0.81 32.61 9.69
CA ALA A 379 -0.94 32.74 8.24
C ALA A 379 0.26 33.51 7.69
N PRO A 380 0.84 33.14 6.53
CA PRO A 380 1.64 34.05 5.73
C PRO A 380 0.76 34.76 4.70
N GLN A 381 0.95 36.07 4.63
CA GLN A 381 0.27 36.99 3.74
C GLN A 381 0.66 36.76 2.27
N VAL A 382 -0.35 36.91 1.41
CA VAL A 382 -0.22 37.07 -0.04
C VAL A 382 0.12 38.54 -0.34
N PRO A 383 1.14 38.85 -1.15
CA PRO A 383 1.20 40.13 -1.83
C PRO A 383 0.52 40.01 -3.20
N GLN A 384 -0.60 40.71 -3.34
CA GLN A 384 -1.10 41.21 -4.62
C GLN A 384 -0.14 42.29 -5.12
N GLN A 385 0.44 42.14 -6.32
CA GLN A 385 0.47 43.24 -7.27
C GLN A 385 0.70 42.74 -8.69
N TRP A 386 -0.12 43.29 -9.58
CA TRP A 386 -0.16 43.07 -11.01
C TRP A 386 1.08 43.66 -11.69
N ASP A 387 1.55 43.03 -12.78
CA ASP A 387 1.71 43.83 -13.99
C ASP A 387 1.52 43.00 -15.27
N SER A 388 0.99 43.71 -16.24
CA SER A 388 0.42 43.26 -17.50
C SER A 388 1.45 43.53 -18.57
N ARG A 389 1.82 42.53 -19.40
CA ARG A 389 2.35 42.79 -20.74
C ARG A 389 2.23 41.57 -21.65
N VAL A 390 1.27 41.74 -22.56
CA VAL A 390 1.12 41.15 -23.89
C VAL A 390 2.45 41.09 -24.64
N THR A 391 2.78 39.92 -25.22
CA THR A 391 3.14 39.83 -26.66
C THR A 391 3.03 38.38 -27.16
N LEU A 392 2.03 38.16 -28.00
CA LEU A 392 1.96 37.10 -29.00
C LEU A 392 2.92 37.49 -30.14
N VAL A 393 3.81 36.57 -30.54
CA VAL A 393 4.37 36.53 -31.91
C VAL A 393 4.45 35.07 -32.34
N ALA A 394 4.16 34.89 -33.63
CA ALA A 394 3.95 33.69 -34.44
C ALA A 394 4.97 32.55 -34.29
#